data_AF-A0A958N1N0-F1
#
_entry.id   AF-A0A958N1N0-F1
#
_cell.length_a   1.000
_cell.length_b   1.000
_cell.length_c   1.000
_cell.angle_alpha   90.00
_cell.angle_beta   90.00
_cell.angle_gamma   90.00
#
_symmetry.space_group_name_H-M   'P 1'
#
loop_
_entity.id
_entity.type
_entity.pdbx_description
1 polymer ?
#
loop_
_entity_poly.entity_id
_entity_poly.type
_entity_poly.pdbx_seq_one_letter_code
_entity_poly.pdbx_strand_id
1 'polypeptide(L)'
;MKLALVVFIIFYMFQATYASDLSKDLDSLGADKAILKRARALDPKNRLRVVQKRKVNRNWRVEFGANYSMVEGGNPFLNSSAVGGIAELHISPKFSLGVRYANFDNKLNSEAENRYEIAEKNPYTKDSIVPEIDSPFNSTHGVLSWYPIYGKMNMLDLGISQFDIYLLGGYGQVNLKSGSSTSWTVGGGIGVWLSQHLSSRFEVRQMSYQDQVTTGSRNMDMTFVSLAIGVLL
;
A
#
# COMPACT_ATOMS: atom_id res chain seq x y z
N MET A 1 11.13 10.71 14.82
CA MET A 1 10.69 10.11 16.10
C MET A 1 9.50 10.82 16.78
N LYS A 2 9.42 12.17 16.81
CA LYS A 2 8.34 12.88 17.52
C LYS A 2 6.93 12.68 16.90
N LEU A 3 6.83 12.46 15.59
CA LEU A 3 5.53 12.26 14.90
C LEU A 3 4.87 10.91 15.22
N ALA A 4 5.66 9.83 15.35
CA ALA A 4 5.16 8.49 15.66
C ALA A 4 4.56 8.40 17.07
N LEU A 5 5.12 9.15 18.02
CA LEU A 5 4.62 9.21 19.40
C LEU A 5 3.24 9.89 19.49
N VAL A 6 3.02 10.94 18.69
CA VAL A 6 1.74 11.66 18.63
C VAL A 6 0.64 10.78 18.02
N VAL A 7 0.94 10.02 16.96
CA VAL A 7 -0.02 9.08 16.35
C VAL A 7 -0.41 7.97 17.33
N PHE A 8 0.55 7.45 18.12
CA PHE A 8 0.28 6.41 19.11
C PHE A 8 -0.60 6.91 20.27
N ILE A 9 -0.39 8.16 20.72
CA ILE A 9 -1.17 8.80 21.79
C ILE A 9 -2.62 9.08 21.32
N ILE A 10 -2.81 9.53 20.07
CA ILE A 10 -4.14 9.74 19.49
C ILE A 10 -4.90 8.39 19.35
N PHE A 11 -4.21 7.33 18.94
CA PHE A 11 -4.80 5.99 18.83
C PHE A 11 -5.22 5.42 20.20
N TYR A 12 -4.46 5.71 21.26
CA TYR A 12 -4.79 5.32 22.64
C TYR A 12 -6.00 6.08 23.19
N MET A 13 -6.12 7.38 22.91
CA MET A 13 -7.24 8.19 23.38
C MET A 13 -8.57 7.81 22.70
N PHE A 14 -8.55 7.39 21.43
CA PHE A 14 -9.76 6.92 20.75
C PHE A 14 -10.33 5.62 21.35
N GLN A 15 -9.49 4.72 21.88
CA GLN A 15 -9.97 3.45 22.48
C GLN A 15 -10.74 3.65 23.79
N ALA A 16 -10.44 4.72 24.55
CA ALA A 16 -11.07 4.98 25.84
C ALA A 16 -12.51 5.51 25.69
N THR A 17 -12.81 6.26 24.62
CA THR A 17 -14.12 6.90 24.42
C THR A 17 -15.19 5.89 23.97
N TYR A 18 -14.83 4.94 23.08
CA TYR A 18 -15.76 3.93 22.55
C TYR A 18 -16.27 2.92 23.59
N ALA A 19 -15.53 2.66 24.67
CA ALA A 19 -15.97 1.74 25.71
C ALA A 19 -17.13 2.31 26.55
N SER A 20 -17.21 3.64 26.69
CA SER A 20 -18.23 4.30 27.51
C SER A 20 -19.59 4.39 26.81
N ASP A 21 -19.60 4.63 25.50
CA ASP A 21 -20.82 4.80 24.69
C ASP A 21 -21.57 3.48 24.49
N LEU A 22 -20.86 2.37 24.32
CA LEU A 22 -21.49 1.06 24.13
C LEU A 22 -22.40 0.66 25.30
N SER A 23 -22.07 1.11 26.51
CA SER A 23 -22.89 0.84 27.70
C SER A 23 -24.20 1.61 27.72
N LYS A 24 -24.21 2.84 27.17
CA LYS A 24 -25.39 3.70 27.09
C LYS A 24 -26.34 3.25 25.99
N ASP A 25 -25.80 2.84 24.84
CA ASP A 25 -26.59 2.31 23.73
C ASP A 25 -27.25 0.97 24.08
N LEU A 26 -26.56 0.09 24.81
CA LEU A 26 -27.14 -1.17 25.30
C LEU A 26 -28.24 -0.97 26.34
N ASP A 27 -28.13 0.04 27.20
CA ASP A 27 -29.18 0.41 28.16
C ASP A 27 -30.41 1.01 27.45
N SER A 28 -30.24 1.66 26.31
CA SER A 28 -31.35 2.22 25.50
C SER A 28 -32.16 1.15 24.77
N LEU A 29 -31.56 -0.02 24.50
CA LEU A 29 -32.17 -1.13 23.75
C LEU A 29 -33.06 -2.04 24.61
N GLY A 30 -33.37 -1.64 25.85
CA GLY A 30 -34.21 -2.44 26.75
C GLY A 30 -33.56 -3.78 27.14
N ALA A 31 -32.23 -3.85 27.14
CA ALA A 31 -31.51 -5.06 27.52
C ALA A 31 -31.85 -5.42 28.97
N ASP A 32 -32.43 -6.60 29.16
CA ASP A 32 -32.81 -7.10 30.48
C ASP A 32 -31.57 -7.20 31.37
N LYS A 33 -31.45 -6.25 32.31
CA LYS A 33 -30.33 -6.14 33.25
C LYS A 33 -30.16 -7.42 34.06
N ALA A 34 -31.22 -8.22 34.24
CA ALA A 34 -31.14 -9.52 34.89
C ALA A 34 -30.40 -10.56 34.03
N ILE A 35 -30.60 -10.55 32.71
CA ILE A 35 -29.89 -11.42 31.76
C ILE A 35 -28.42 -11.00 31.65
N LEU A 36 -28.13 -9.70 31.55
CA LEU A 36 -26.76 -9.17 31.54
C LEU A 36 -26.01 -9.48 32.84
N LYS A 37 -26.68 -9.38 34.00
CA LYS A 37 -26.10 -9.70 35.31
C LYS A 37 -25.85 -11.20 35.47
N ARG A 38 -26.75 -12.06 34.98
CA ARG A 38 -26.57 -13.52 34.94
C ARG A 38 -25.47 -13.93 33.97
N ALA A 39 -25.39 -13.30 32.80
CA ALA A 39 -24.33 -13.54 31.81
C ALA A 39 -22.94 -13.09 32.33
N ARG A 40 -22.85 -11.95 33.03
CA ARG A 40 -21.62 -11.50 33.71
C ARG A 40 -21.23 -12.39 34.88
N ALA A 41 -22.21 -12.98 35.58
CA ALA A 41 -21.97 -13.90 36.69
C ALA A 41 -21.56 -15.31 36.23
N LEU A 42 -21.92 -15.71 35.01
CA LEU A 42 -21.65 -17.05 34.48
C LEU A 42 -20.19 -17.27 34.08
N ASP A 43 -19.45 -16.23 33.69
CA ASP A 43 -17.99 -16.25 33.59
C ASP A 43 -17.45 -14.82 33.31
N PRO A 44 -16.96 -14.09 34.34
CA PRO A 44 -16.44 -12.72 34.18
C PRO A 44 -15.13 -12.65 33.36
N LYS A 45 -14.54 -13.79 32.99
CA LYS A 45 -13.38 -13.88 32.10
C LYS A 45 -13.74 -14.35 30.69
N ASN A 46 -14.99 -14.73 30.42
CA ASN A 46 -15.39 -15.13 29.07
C ASN A 46 -15.57 -13.91 28.18
N ARG A 47 -14.52 -13.60 27.44
CA ARG A 47 -14.60 -12.69 26.29
C ARG A 47 -15.40 -13.40 25.21
N LEU A 48 -16.70 -13.15 25.16
CA LEU A 48 -17.61 -13.67 24.15
C LEU A 48 -17.25 -13.02 22.79
N ARG A 49 -16.28 -13.63 22.08
CA ARG A 49 -15.84 -13.17 20.77
C ARG A 49 -16.74 -13.79 19.71
N VAL A 50 -17.79 -13.06 19.31
CA VAL A 50 -18.59 -13.43 18.14
C VAL A 50 -17.72 -13.23 16.89
N VAL A 51 -16.96 -14.26 16.51
CA VAL A 51 -16.13 -14.21 15.29
C VAL A 51 -17.05 -14.47 14.11
N GLN A 52 -17.69 -13.43 13.60
CA GLN A 52 -18.36 -13.53 12.32
C GLN A 52 -17.29 -13.80 11.25
N LYS A 53 -17.41 -14.92 10.54
CA LYS A 53 -16.47 -15.30 9.48
C LYS A 53 -16.37 -14.21 8.41
N ARG A 54 -15.23 -14.14 7.73
CA ARG A 54 -15.07 -13.30 6.54
C ARG A 54 -16.03 -13.79 5.46
N LYS A 55 -16.65 -12.85 4.73
CA LYS A 55 -17.55 -13.20 3.60
C LYS A 55 -16.75 -13.54 2.34
N VAL A 56 -15.52 -13.03 2.19
CA VAL A 56 -14.57 -13.49 1.18
C VAL A 56 -13.61 -14.49 1.83
N ASN A 57 -13.60 -15.73 1.32
CA ASN A 57 -12.60 -16.72 1.70
C ASN A 57 -11.36 -16.52 0.83
N ARG A 58 -10.21 -16.28 1.47
CA ARG A 58 -8.93 -16.05 0.81
C ARG A 58 -7.97 -17.25 0.96
N ASN A 59 -8.39 -18.38 1.52
CA ASN A 59 -7.48 -19.51 1.71
C ASN A 59 -7.21 -20.22 0.38
N TRP A 60 -5.94 -20.27 -0.02
CA TRP A 60 -5.47 -20.88 -1.26
C TRP A 60 -6.17 -20.31 -2.51
N ARG A 61 -6.35 -19.00 -2.53
CA ARG A 61 -6.99 -18.30 -3.65
C ARG A 61 -5.98 -17.44 -4.37
N VAL A 62 -6.13 -17.32 -5.68
CA VAL A 62 -5.26 -16.51 -6.52
C VAL A 62 -5.97 -15.22 -6.87
N GLU A 63 -5.27 -14.09 -6.77
CA GLU A 63 -5.78 -12.80 -7.16
C GLU A 63 -4.87 -12.19 -8.23
N PHE A 64 -5.47 -11.72 -9.31
CA PHE A 64 -4.80 -10.97 -10.35
C PHE A 64 -5.33 -9.55 -10.38
N GLY A 65 -4.46 -8.57 -10.59
CA GLY A 65 -4.88 -7.19 -10.66
C GLY A 65 -4.01 -6.36 -11.58
N ALA A 66 -4.53 -5.19 -11.90
CA ALA A 66 -3.79 -4.14 -12.56
C ALA A 66 -3.72 -2.92 -11.63
N ASN A 67 -2.60 -2.21 -11.67
CA ASN A 67 -2.40 -1.00 -10.88
C ASN A 67 -1.89 0.16 -11.72
N TYR A 68 -2.25 1.35 -11.29
CA TYR A 68 -1.64 2.60 -11.72
C TYR A 68 -0.97 3.24 -10.51
N SER A 69 0.25 3.72 -10.70
CA SER A 69 1.09 4.27 -9.65
C SER A 69 1.63 5.63 -10.05
N MET A 70 1.49 6.60 -9.16
CA MET A 70 2.29 7.82 -9.20
C MET A 70 3.60 7.53 -8.47
N VAL A 71 4.73 7.92 -9.07
CA VAL A 71 6.05 7.65 -8.54
C VAL A 71 6.72 8.98 -8.22
N GLU A 72 7.09 9.14 -6.96
CA GLU A 72 7.75 10.33 -6.42
C GLU A 72 9.13 9.96 -5.88
N GLY A 73 10.07 10.88 -5.95
CA GLY A 73 11.46 10.63 -5.56
C GLY A 73 12.30 9.99 -6.67
N GLY A 74 13.45 9.44 -6.31
CA GLY A 74 14.45 9.00 -7.27
C GLY A 74 15.16 10.20 -7.92
N ASN A 75 14.99 10.37 -9.23
CA ASN A 75 15.69 11.41 -9.98
C ASN A 75 14.88 12.72 -9.96
N PRO A 76 15.42 13.84 -9.45
CA PRO A 76 14.69 15.10 -9.34
C PRO A 76 14.28 15.70 -10.68
N PHE A 77 14.84 15.23 -11.79
CA PHE A 77 14.57 15.71 -13.15
C PHE A 77 13.47 14.93 -13.87
N LEU A 78 12.91 13.89 -13.23
CA LEU A 78 11.89 13.03 -13.81
C LEU A 78 10.58 13.09 -13.04
N ASN A 79 9.50 13.22 -13.79
CA ASN A 79 8.15 12.88 -13.34
C ASN A 79 7.84 11.47 -13.85
N SER A 80 7.70 10.52 -12.92
CA SER A 80 7.52 9.11 -13.24
C SER A 80 6.12 8.65 -12.86
N SER A 81 5.51 7.86 -13.73
CA SER A 81 4.29 7.11 -13.43
C SER A 81 4.51 5.66 -13.84
N ALA A 82 3.72 4.75 -13.27
CA ALA A 82 3.84 3.34 -13.63
C ALA A 82 2.48 2.68 -13.78
N VAL A 83 2.38 1.81 -14.78
CA VAL A 83 1.26 0.86 -14.94
C VAL A 83 1.81 -0.53 -14.67
N GLY A 84 1.08 -1.30 -13.89
CA GLY A 84 1.57 -2.57 -13.38
C GLY A 84 0.54 -3.67 -13.31
N GLY A 85 1.06 -4.87 -13.11
CA GLY A 85 0.31 -6.09 -12.86
C GLY A 85 0.64 -6.63 -11.48
N ILE A 86 -0.39 -7.18 -10.84
CA ILE A 86 -0.34 -7.81 -9.52
C ILE A 86 -0.80 -9.25 -9.67
N ALA A 87 -0.01 -10.19 -9.14
CA ALA A 87 -0.43 -11.57 -8.94
C ALA A 87 -0.17 -11.95 -7.49
N GLU A 88 -1.17 -12.47 -6.78
CA GLU A 88 -1.04 -12.88 -5.38
C GLU A 88 -1.68 -14.25 -5.15
N LEU A 89 -0.94 -15.13 -4.52
CA LEU A 89 -1.45 -16.34 -3.89
C LEU A 89 -1.73 -16.06 -2.42
N HIS A 90 -2.99 -16.04 -2.04
CA HIS A 90 -3.43 -15.93 -0.65
C HIS A 90 -3.31 -17.30 0.02
N ILE A 91 -2.26 -17.51 0.79
CA ILE A 91 -2.03 -18.76 1.53
C ILE A 91 -3.02 -18.86 2.69
N SER A 92 -3.28 -17.74 3.35
CA SER A 92 -4.22 -17.62 4.46
C SER A 92 -4.87 -16.24 4.46
N PRO A 93 -5.88 -15.96 5.32
CA PRO A 93 -6.50 -14.63 5.36
C PRO A 93 -5.55 -13.54 5.89
N LYS A 94 -4.39 -13.94 6.41
CA LYS A 94 -3.37 -13.08 7.01
C LYS A 94 -2.09 -12.97 6.18
N PHE A 95 -1.85 -13.86 5.24
CA PHE A 95 -0.61 -13.92 4.48
C PHE A 95 -0.85 -14.22 3.01
N SER A 96 -0.20 -13.47 2.14
CA SER A 96 -0.12 -13.77 0.71
C SER A 96 1.31 -13.66 0.20
N LEU A 97 1.61 -14.46 -0.81
CA LEU A 97 2.85 -14.40 -1.58
C LEU A 97 2.49 -13.94 -2.98
N GLY A 98 3.23 -12.99 -3.54
CA GLY A 98 2.87 -12.42 -4.83
C GLY A 98 4.04 -11.96 -5.66
N VAL A 99 3.72 -11.56 -6.88
CA VAL A 99 4.60 -10.92 -7.83
C VAL A 99 3.98 -9.57 -8.21
N ARG A 100 4.83 -8.56 -8.33
CA ARG A 100 4.49 -7.22 -8.82
C ARG A 100 5.33 -6.95 -10.06
N TYR A 101 4.69 -6.54 -11.13
CA TYR A 101 5.33 -6.01 -12.31
C TYR A 101 4.91 -4.56 -12.48
N ALA A 102 5.85 -3.67 -12.82
CA ALA A 102 5.54 -2.29 -13.14
C ALA A 102 6.35 -1.84 -14.35
N ASN A 103 5.68 -1.19 -15.30
CA ASN A 103 6.28 -0.53 -16.44
C ASN A 103 6.22 0.98 -16.20
N PHE A 104 7.35 1.68 -16.37
CA PHE A 104 7.49 3.09 -16.01
C PHE A 104 7.40 3.98 -17.25
N ASP A 105 6.52 4.98 -17.20
CA ASP A 105 6.53 6.13 -18.10
C ASP A 105 7.24 7.29 -17.37
N ASN A 106 8.36 7.75 -17.95
CA ASN A 106 9.20 8.78 -17.36
C ASN A 106 9.21 10.00 -18.29
N LYS A 107 8.82 11.14 -17.75
CA LYS A 107 8.84 12.42 -18.47
C LYS A 107 9.79 13.38 -17.78
N LEU A 108 10.51 14.17 -18.56
CA LEU A 108 11.32 15.25 -18.01
C LEU A 108 10.39 16.26 -17.31
N ASN A 109 10.84 16.80 -16.18
CA ASN A 109 10.16 17.94 -15.57
C ASN A 109 10.55 19.24 -16.32
N SER A 110 9.84 20.32 -16.01
CA SER A 110 10.05 21.62 -16.68
C SER A 110 11.45 22.18 -16.45
N GLU A 111 12.09 21.88 -15.33
CA GLU A 111 13.48 22.28 -15.06
C GLU A 111 14.45 21.56 -16.00
N ALA A 112 14.33 20.24 -16.13
CA ALA A 112 15.17 19.43 -16.99
C ALA A 112 14.94 19.78 -18.47
N GLU A 113 13.69 19.93 -18.89
CA GLU A 113 13.34 20.34 -20.25
C GLU A 113 13.99 21.68 -20.61
N ASN A 114 13.90 22.69 -19.73
CA ASN A 114 14.57 23.98 -19.93
C ASN A 114 16.10 23.84 -20.01
N ARG A 115 16.72 22.99 -19.17
CA ARG A 115 18.16 22.71 -19.25
C ARG A 115 18.55 22.06 -20.57
N TYR A 116 17.77 21.09 -21.06
CA TYR A 116 17.99 20.45 -22.35
C TYR A 116 17.85 21.47 -23.49
N GLU A 117 16.83 22.34 -23.46
CA GLU A 117 16.66 23.39 -24.47
C GLU A 117 17.80 24.42 -24.48
N ILE A 118 18.28 24.85 -23.30
CA ILE A 118 19.42 25.78 -23.19
C ILE A 118 20.68 25.13 -23.76
N ALA A 119 20.92 23.86 -23.43
CA ALA A 119 22.07 23.10 -23.92
C ALA A 119 22.03 22.90 -25.44
N GLU A 120 20.86 22.64 -26.01
CA GLU A 120 20.65 22.51 -27.46
C GLU A 120 20.90 23.84 -28.18
N LYS A 121 20.43 24.96 -27.63
CA LYS A 121 20.58 26.30 -28.23
C LYS A 121 21.99 26.85 -28.11
N ASN A 122 22.78 26.44 -27.12
CA ASN A 122 24.13 26.96 -26.88
C ASN A 122 25.16 25.85 -26.57
N PRO A 123 25.51 24.95 -27.51
CA PRO A 123 26.29 23.74 -27.21
C PRO A 123 27.71 23.98 -26.66
N TYR A 124 28.26 25.20 -26.77
CA TYR A 124 29.64 25.53 -26.38
C TYR A 124 29.76 26.36 -25.10
N THR A 125 28.65 26.67 -24.41
CA THR A 125 28.66 27.42 -23.15
C THR A 125 28.69 26.50 -21.94
N LYS A 126 29.24 26.98 -20.81
CA LYS A 126 29.23 26.27 -19.52
C LYS A 126 27.81 25.96 -19.00
N ASP A 127 26.79 26.62 -19.52
CA ASP A 127 25.38 26.41 -19.15
C ASP A 127 24.75 25.17 -19.80
N SER A 128 25.51 24.45 -20.64
CA SER A 128 25.05 23.27 -21.41
C SER A 128 25.23 21.95 -20.67
N ILE A 129 25.35 22.01 -19.33
CA ILE A 129 25.43 20.83 -18.48
C ILE A 129 24.05 20.18 -18.41
N VAL A 130 23.91 19.05 -19.08
CA VAL A 130 22.70 18.23 -19.06
C VAL A 130 22.81 17.21 -17.93
N PRO A 131 21.79 17.07 -17.06
CA PRO A 131 21.81 16.07 -16.00
C PRO A 131 21.82 14.66 -16.60
N GLU A 132 22.65 13.79 -16.03
CA GLU A 132 22.68 12.38 -16.41
C GLU A 132 21.49 11.65 -15.77
N ILE A 133 20.63 11.09 -16.62
CA ILE A 133 19.37 10.49 -16.22
C ILE A 133 19.37 9.01 -16.62
N ASP A 134 19.49 8.14 -15.62
CA ASP A 134 19.26 6.70 -15.77
C ASP A 134 17.85 6.34 -15.26
N SER A 135 16.88 6.38 -16.17
CA SER A 135 15.48 6.15 -15.85
C SER A 135 15.16 4.65 -15.75
N PRO A 136 14.38 4.20 -14.74
CA PRO A 136 13.85 2.84 -14.72
C PRO A 136 12.81 2.68 -15.83
N PHE A 137 12.79 1.55 -16.53
CA PHE A 137 11.77 1.27 -17.57
C PHE A 137 10.80 0.16 -17.16
N ASN A 138 11.27 -0.84 -16.41
CA ASN A 138 10.37 -1.79 -15.76
C ASN A 138 10.97 -2.32 -14.45
N SER A 139 10.12 -2.94 -13.64
CA SER A 139 10.55 -3.64 -12.43
C SER A 139 9.69 -4.87 -12.17
N THR A 140 10.31 -5.87 -11.55
CA THR A 140 9.66 -7.12 -11.15
C THR A 140 10.08 -7.46 -9.73
N HIS A 141 9.10 -7.65 -8.84
CA HIS A 141 9.33 -7.93 -7.43
C HIS A 141 8.52 -9.13 -6.96
N GLY A 142 9.16 -10.03 -6.21
CA GLY A 142 8.46 -10.98 -5.35
C GLY A 142 8.13 -10.29 -4.02
N VAL A 143 6.89 -10.43 -3.55
CA VAL A 143 6.39 -9.75 -2.35
C VAL A 143 5.71 -10.72 -1.39
N LEU A 144 5.90 -10.50 -0.10
CA LEU A 144 5.15 -11.12 0.98
C LEU A 144 4.26 -10.05 1.61
N SER A 145 2.96 -10.31 1.69
CA SER A 145 2.00 -9.39 2.30
C SER A 145 1.42 -9.98 3.58
N TRP A 146 1.31 -9.16 4.62
CA TRP A 146 0.73 -9.49 5.91
C TRP A 146 -0.48 -8.60 6.20
N TYR A 147 -1.61 -9.20 6.59
CA TYR A 147 -2.90 -8.52 6.79
C TYR A 147 -3.29 -8.55 8.28
N PRO A 148 -2.73 -7.65 9.12
CA PRO A 148 -2.98 -7.64 10.56
C PRO A 148 -4.41 -7.21 10.94
N ILE A 149 -5.01 -6.31 10.14
CA ILE A 149 -6.29 -5.68 10.47
C ILE A 149 -7.32 -6.07 9.41
N TYR A 150 -8.50 -6.47 9.88
CA TYR A 150 -9.66 -6.76 9.07
C TYR A 150 -10.88 -6.10 9.68
N GLY A 151 -11.69 -5.48 8.84
CA GLY A 151 -12.92 -4.85 9.25
C GLY A 151 -14.04 -5.01 8.22
N LYS A 152 -15.22 -4.61 8.66
CA LYS A 152 -16.43 -4.51 7.84
C LYS A 152 -16.93 -3.09 7.97
N MET A 153 -17.32 -2.49 6.86
CA MET A 153 -17.94 -1.16 6.85
C MET A 153 -19.24 -1.23 6.04
N ASN A 154 -20.24 -0.47 6.47
CA ASN A 154 -21.41 -0.23 5.65
C ASN A 154 -21.04 0.81 4.59
N MET A 155 -21.11 0.42 3.32
CA MET A 155 -20.73 1.26 2.20
C MET A 155 -21.99 1.94 1.66
N LEU A 156 -22.22 3.18 2.10
CA LEU A 156 -23.31 4.05 1.63
C LEU A 156 -24.73 3.45 1.79
N ASP A 157 -24.97 2.65 2.83
CA ASP A 157 -26.23 1.90 3.05
C ASP A 157 -26.61 0.91 1.95
N LEU A 158 -25.74 0.71 0.95
CA LEU A 158 -25.95 -0.22 -0.16
C LEU A 158 -25.51 -1.65 0.19
N GLY A 159 -24.60 -1.79 1.17
CA GLY A 159 -24.17 -3.10 1.64
C GLY A 159 -22.93 -3.10 2.52
N ILE A 160 -22.65 -4.27 3.11
CA ILE A 160 -21.48 -4.48 3.96
C ILE A 160 -20.27 -4.82 3.07
N SER A 161 -19.35 -3.88 2.95
CA SER A 161 -18.04 -4.08 2.33
C SER A 161 -17.01 -4.51 3.36
N GLN A 162 -16.03 -5.29 2.94
CA GLN A 162 -14.93 -5.75 3.79
C GLN A 162 -13.68 -4.99 3.45
N PHE A 163 -12.90 -4.62 4.45
CA PHE A 163 -11.59 -4.03 4.23
C PHE A 163 -10.50 -4.73 5.00
N ASP A 164 -9.29 -4.65 4.47
CA ASP A 164 -8.08 -5.10 5.13
C ASP A 164 -7.01 -4.01 5.07
N ILE A 165 -6.22 -3.90 6.14
CA ILE A 165 -4.99 -3.11 6.13
C ILE A 165 -3.86 -4.11 6.07
N TYR A 166 -2.93 -3.87 5.15
CA TYR A 166 -1.83 -4.78 4.89
C TYR A 166 -0.49 -4.06 4.86
N LEU A 167 0.54 -4.82 5.20
CA LEU A 167 1.94 -4.46 5.03
C LEU A 167 2.54 -5.41 4.01
N LEU A 168 3.49 -4.94 3.22
CA LEU A 168 4.21 -5.76 2.25
C LEU A 168 5.70 -5.48 2.32
N GLY A 169 6.48 -6.52 2.06
CA GLY A 169 7.91 -6.43 1.85
C GLY A 169 8.30 -7.32 0.68
N GLY A 170 9.26 -6.91 -0.12
CA GLY A 170 9.66 -7.64 -1.30
C GLY A 170 11.06 -7.35 -1.77
N TYR A 171 11.52 -8.22 -2.66
CA TYR A 171 12.83 -8.13 -3.30
C TYR A 171 12.66 -8.47 -4.78
N GLY A 172 13.49 -7.86 -5.61
CA GLY A 172 13.33 -7.95 -7.05
C GLY A 172 14.45 -7.27 -7.82
N GLN A 173 14.12 -6.96 -9.06
CA GLN A 173 15.01 -6.30 -10.00
C GLN A 173 14.27 -5.14 -10.66
N VAL A 174 15.00 -4.05 -10.87
CA VAL A 174 14.59 -2.93 -11.69
C VAL A 174 15.53 -2.87 -12.88
N ASN A 175 14.95 -2.71 -14.06
CA ASN A 175 15.74 -2.51 -15.26
C ASN A 175 15.76 -1.02 -15.60
N LEU A 176 16.96 -0.54 -15.84
CA LEU A 176 17.40 0.82 -16.06
C LEU A 176 17.93 0.95 -17.49
N LYS A 177 18.10 2.17 -17.99
CA LYS A 177 18.71 2.36 -19.31
C LYS A 177 20.17 1.86 -19.34
N SER A 178 20.87 1.98 -18.22
CA SER A 178 22.26 1.51 -18.06
C SER A 178 22.41 0.00 -17.86
N GLY A 179 21.36 -0.70 -17.40
CA GLY A 179 21.44 -2.12 -17.05
C GLY A 179 20.36 -2.60 -16.10
N SER A 180 20.59 -3.71 -15.40
CA SER A 180 19.68 -4.24 -14.37
C SER A 180 20.28 -4.07 -12.99
N SER A 181 19.45 -3.70 -12.02
CA SER A 181 19.85 -3.51 -10.63
C SER A 181 18.92 -4.24 -9.69
N THR A 182 19.48 -4.77 -8.61
CA THR A 182 18.68 -5.36 -7.54
C THR A 182 17.94 -4.27 -6.78
N SER A 183 16.73 -4.59 -6.37
CA SER A 183 15.84 -3.65 -5.69
C SER A 183 15.07 -4.34 -4.58
N TRP A 184 14.74 -3.59 -3.55
CA TRP A 184 13.85 -4.03 -2.49
C TRP A 184 12.71 -3.04 -2.33
N THR A 185 11.58 -3.53 -1.81
CA THR A 185 10.39 -2.71 -1.59
C THR A 185 9.77 -3.01 -0.24
N VAL A 186 9.25 -1.98 0.41
CA VAL A 186 8.48 -2.09 1.65
C VAL A 186 7.32 -1.11 1.58
N GLY A 187 6.16 -1.51 2.08
CA GLY A 187 4.99 -0.65 2.02
C GLY A 187 3.82 -1.18 2.80
N GLY A 188 2.68 -0.53 2.59
CA GLY A 188 1.41 -0.96 3.11
C GLY A 188 0.26 -0.32 2.35
N GLY A 189 -0.91 -0.86 2.56
CA GLY A 189 -2.10 -0.43 1.85
C GLY A 189 -3.38 -0.80 2.55
N ILE A 190 -4.47 -0.34 1.96
CA ILE A 190 -5.83 -0.67 2.34
C ILE A 190 -6.47 -1.38 1.14
N GLY A 191 -6.94 -2.60 1.34
CA GLY A 191 -7.76 -3.33 0.38
C GLY A 191 -9.23 -3.25 0.76
N VAL A 192 -10.10 -3.04 -0.22
CA VAL A 192 -11.56 -3.05 -0.07
C VAL A 192 -12.14 -4.08 -1.02
N TRP A 193 -12.97 -4.97 -0.50
CA TRP A 193 -13.63 -6.03 -1.25
C TRP A 193 -15.01 -5.55 -1.70
N LEU A 194 -15.12 -5.18 -2.97
CA LEU A 194 -16.36 -4.75 -3.59
C LEU A 194 -17.33 -5.92 -3.79
N SER A 195 -16.80 -7.12 -4.05
CA SER A 195 -17.59 -8.36 -4.15
C SER A 195 -16.79 -9.56 -3.62
N GLN A 196 -17.31 -10.79 -3.81
CA GLN A 196 -16.56 -12.01 -3.49
C GLN A 196 -15.37 -12.25 -4.43
N HIS A 197 -15.37 -11.62 -5.60
CA HIS A 197 -14.36 -11.80 -6.64
C HIS A 197 -13.66 -10.50 -7.01
N LEU A 198 -14.15 -9.33 -6.58
CA LEU A 198 -13.59 -8.03 -6.97
C LEU A 198 -13.05 -7.29 -5.75
N SER A 199 -11.82 -6.82 -5.86
CA SER A 199 -11.13 -6.01 -4.86
C SER A 199 -10.65 -4.70 -5.48
N SER A 200 -10.54 -3.66 -4.65
CA SER A 200 -9.77 -2.46 -4.94
C SER A 200 -8.71 -2.28 -3.86
N ARG A 201 -7.57 -1.70 -4.22
CA ARG A 201 -6.48 -1.45 -3.27
C ARG A 201 -5.89 -0.07 -3.46
N PHE A 202 -5.60 0.57 -2.34
CA PHE A 202 -4.76 1.75 -2.26
C PHE A 202 -3.47 1.38 -1.54
N GLU A 203 -2.33 1.60 -2.17
CA GLU A 203 -1.02 1.13 -1.68
C GLU A 203 0.00 2.27 -1.70
N VAL A 204 0.73 2.42 -0.59
CA VAL A 204 1.91 3.27 -0.52
C VAL A 204 3.12 2.38 -0.24
N ARG A 205 4.11 2.41 -1.14
CA ARG A 205 5.33 1.62 -0.97
C ARG A 205 6.56 2.42 -1.34
N GLN A 206 7.64 2.17 -0.63
CA GLN A 206 8.97 2.65 -0.95
C GLN A 206 9.73 1.54 -1.68
N MET A 207 10.54 1.91 -2.66
CA MET A 207 11.42 1.03 -3.40
C MET A 207 12.80 1.67 -3.47
N SER A 208 13.83 0.89 -3.19
CA SER A 208 15.22 1.35 -3.24
C SER A 208 16.02 0.46 -4.16
N TYR A 209 16.90 1.08 -4.96
CA TYR A 209 17.76 0.41 -5.93
C TYR A 209 19.04 1.22 -6.16
N GLN A 210 20.01 0.63 -6.85
CA GLN A 210 21.23 1.34 -7.26
C GLN A 210 21.19 1.65 -8.75
N ASP A 211 21.43 2.89 -9.13
CA ASP A 211 21.69 3.24 -10.53
C ASP A 211 23.18 3.46 -10.77
N GLN A 212 23.59 3.45 -12.04
CA GLN A 212 24.94 3.73 -12.47
C GLN A 212 24.95 4.97 -13.36
N VAL A 213 25.55 6.03 -12.86
CA VAL A 213 25.88 7.22 -13.64
C VAL A 213 27.38 7.20 -13.95
N THR A 214 27.83 7.95 -14.95
CA THR A 214 29.23 8.05 -15.37
C THR A 214 30.16 8.43 -14.22
N THR A 215 29.64 9.13 -13.20
CA THR A 215 30.36 9.54 -11.99
C THR A 215 30.38 8.50 -10.86
N GLY A 216 29.67 7.37 -11.00
CA GLY A 216 29.65 6.26 -10.03
C GLY A 216 28.24 5.70 -9.76
N SER A 217 28.15 4.73 -8.84
CA SER A 217 26.86 4.21 -8.39
C SER A 217 26.21 5.11 -7.34
N ARG A 218 24.90 5.35 -7.44
CA ARG A 218 24.12 6.03 -6.38
C ARG A 218 22.90 5.20 -5.98
N ASN A 219 22.52 5.32 -4.71
CA ASN A 219 21.27 4.74 -4.22
C ASN A 219 20.11 5.66 -4.56
N MET A 220 19.04 5.07 -5.08
CA MET A 220 17.84 5.75 -5.53
C MET A 220 16.65 5.21 -4.75
N ASP A 221 15.91 6.11 -4.10
CA ASP A 221 14.72 5.80 -3.34
C ASP A 221 13.49 6.41 -4.01
N MET A 222 12.52 5.58 -4.36
CA MET A 222 11.26 5.98 -4.97
C MET A 222 10.09 5.60 -4.07
N THR A 223 9.11 6.48 -3.98
CA THR A 223 7.83 6.27 -3.29
C THR A 223 6.74 6.12 -4.33
N PHE A 224 5.94 5.08 -4.20
CA PHE A 224 4.82 4.77 -5.07
C PHE A 224 3.54 5.00 -4.30
N VAL A 225 2.61 5.74 -4.90
CA VAL A 225 1.22 5.82 -4.47
C VAL A 225 0.38 5.17 -5.56
N SER A 226 -0.25 4.04 -5.23
CA SER A 226 -0.86 3.16 -6.24
C SER A 226 -2.33 2.91 -5.95
N LEU A 227 -3.11 2.87 -7.02
CA LEU A 227 -4.48 2.36 -7.03
C LEU A 227 -4.51 1.09 -7.87
N ALA A 228 -5.15 0.05 -7.35
CA ALA A 228 -5.26 -1.23 -8.04
C ALA A 228 -6.69 -1.77 -8.00
N ILE A 229 -7.05 -2.53 -9.03
CA ILE A 229 -8.26 -3.34 -9.09
C ILE A 229 -7.82 -4.79 -9.28
N GLY A 230 -8.38 -5.69 -8.47
CA GLY A 230 -8.05 -7.11 -8.47
C GLY A 230 -9.27 -8.00 -8.64
N VAL A 231 -9.06 -9.16 -9.26
CA VAL A 231 -10.01 -10.25 -9.40
C VAL A 231 -9.48 -11.47 -8.67
N LEU A 232 -10.24 -11.97 -7.70
CA LEU A 232 -9.99 -13.19 -6.97
C LEU A 232 -10.65 -14.37 -7.68
N LEU A 233 -9.86 -15.39 -7.99
CA LEU A 233 -10.27 -16.66 -8.58
C LEU A 233 -10.46 -17.71 -7.50
#